data_AF-G4QL38-F1
#
_entry.id   AF-G4QL38-F1
#
_cell.length_a   1.000
_cell.length_b   1.000
_cell.length_c   1.000
_cell.angle_alpha   90.00
_cell.angle_beta   90.00
_cell.angle_gamma   90.00
#
_symmetry.space_group_name_H-M   'P 1'
#
loop_
_entity.id
_entity.type
_entity.pdbx_description
1 polymer ?
#
loop_
_entity_poly.entity_id
_entity_poly.type
_entity_poly.pdbx_seq_one_letter_code
_entity_poly.pdbx_strand_id
1 'polypeptide(L)'
;MKTIIALFLVTAFSHTFLQAHAVAESSFTMLLNKSSSETLSSNNADELTPFNIAPPIAINSRSTVMQLKQATVFIDPVGAQIDYRRFGSPDIVVLTRAAPSHLNIDTMIGMLRRNTIVLAPQAVIDQLPLMIANNVITPFDAGTTQQVRGIVFRALDRSEKMPADVYVQERERGDIGVVMEVDGESIYF
;
A
#
# COMPACT_ATOMS: atom_id res chain seq x y z
N MET A 1 8.38 -70.04 8.04
CA MET A 1 7.05 -70.68 8.06
C MET A 1 6.05 -69.75 7.37
N LYS A 2 5.47 -70.23 6.25
CA LYS A 2 4.18 -69.89 5.61
C LYS A 2 3.94 -68.39 5.24
N THR A 3 4.18 -67.93 4.00
CA THR A 3 3.34 -67.99 2.76
C THR A 3 1.96 -67.33 2.98
N ILE A 4 1.52 -66.30 2.22
CA ILE A 4 0.82 -66.43 0.92
C ILE A 4 0.77 -65.09 0.13
N ILE A 5 0.96 -65.25 -1.18
CA ILE A 5 0.82 -64.32 -2.32
C ILE A 5 -0.66 -64.20 -2.73
N ALA A 6 -1.12 -63.02 -3.16
CA ALA A 6 -2.29 -62.92 -4.04
C ALA A 6 -2.15 -61.76 -5.05
N LEU A 7 -1.73 -62.17 -6.26
CA LEU A 7 -1.86 -61.53 -7.56
C LEU A 7 -3.33 -61.57 -8.02
N PHE A 8 -3.77 -60.67 -8.91
CA PHE A 8 -4.92 -60.71 -9.86
C PHE A 8 -5.49 -59.29 -9.99
N LEU A 9 -5.86 -58.71 -11.14
CA LEU A 9 -5.80 -59.06 -12.56
C LEU A 9 -6.06 -57.73 -13.32
N VAL A 10 -5.37 -57.48 -14.43
CA VAL A 10 -5.70 -56.41 -15.38
C VAL A 10 -6.81 -56.90 -16.32
N THR A 11 -7.85 -56.10 -16.54
CA THR A 11 -8.70 -56.21 -17.73
C THR A 11 -9.10 -54.82 -18.24
N ALA A 12 -8.82 -54.56 -19.51
CA ALA A 12 -9.23 -53.38 -20.28
C ALA A 12 -10.38 -53.74 -21.26
N PHE A 13 -10.83 -52.73 -22.03
CA PHE A 13 -11.79 -52.74 -23.17
C PHE A 13 -13.30 -52.66 -22.76
N SER A 14 -14.21 -51.84 -23.34
CA SER A 14 -14.23 -50.97 -24.53
C SER A 14 -15.39 -49.94 -24.47
N HIS A 15 -15.29 -48.96 -25.37
CA HIS A 15 -16.23 -47.91 -25.81
C HIS A 15 -17.75 -48.08 -25.66
N THR A 16 -18.41 -46.95 -25.41
CA THR A 16 -19.55 -46.50 -26.24
C THR A 16 -19.54 -44.97 -26.38
N PHE A 17 -19.60 -44.52 -27.62
CA PHE A 17 -19.72 -43.13 -28.09
C PHE A 17 -21.20 -42.71 -28.03
N LEU A 18 -21.50 -41.46 -27.64
CA LEU A 18 -22.71 -40.79 -28.10
C LEU A 18 -22.50 -39.27 -28.25
N GLN A 19 -22.69 -38.83 -29.50
CA GLN A 19 -22.85 -37.49 -30.08
C GLN A 19 -24.01 -36.69 -29.43
N ALA A 20 -24.22 -35.37 -29.57
CA ALA A 20 -23.57 -34.26 -30.28
C ALA A 20 -24.34 -32.94 -29.99
N HIS A 21 -23.83 -31.84 -30.57
CA HIS A 21 -24.50 -30.62 -31.07
C HIS A 21 -24.46 -29.33 -30.23
N ALA A 22 -23.61 -28.38 -30.71
CA ALA A 22 -23.95 -27.00 -31.13
C ALA A 22 -22.63 -26.34 -31.60
N VAL A 23 -22.29 -26.30 -32.90
CA VAL A 23 -22.62 -25.29 -33.93
C VAL A 23 -22.41 -23.84 -33.48
N ALA A 24 -21.32 -23.21 -33.94
CA ALA A 24 -21.38 -22.11 -34.92
C ALA A 24 -19.95 -21.60 -35.18
N GLU A 25 -19.49 -21.73 -36.41
CA GLU A 25 -18.27 -21.11 -36.90
C GLU A 25 -18.44 -19.59 -37.02
N SER A 26 -17.35 -18.85 -36.81
CA SER A 26 -17.12 -17.63 -37.57
C SER A 26 -15.65 -17.53 -37.94
N SER A 27 -15.42 -17.74 -39.24
CA SER A 27 -14.15 -17.55 -39.92
C SER A 27 -13.83 -16.05 -40.02
N PHE A 28 -12.65 -15.64 -39.56
CA PHE A 28 -12.09 -14.32 -39.89
C PHE A 28 -10.77 -14.54 -40.63
N THR A 29 -10.82 -14.50 -41.95
CA THR A 29 -9.66 -14.39 -42.84
C THR A 29 -9.46 -12.93 -43.26
N MET A 30 -8.23 -12.64 -43.71
CA MET A 30 -7.70 -11.38 -44.29
C MET A 30 -7.19 -10.35 -43.27
N LEU A 31 -6.04 -9.70 -43.45
CA LEU A 31 -5.08 -9.63 -44.57
C LEU A 31 -3.75 -9.03 -44.04
N LEU A 32 -2.67 -9.35 -44.74
CA LEU A 32 -1.36 -8.70 -44.67
C LEU A 32 -1.45 -7.17 -44.62
N ASN A 33 -0.62 -6.55 -43.77
CA ASN A 33 0.19 -5.43 -44.23
C ASN A 33 1.58 -5.45 -43.56
N LYS A 34 2.61 -5.45 -44.40
CA LYS A 34 4.03 -5.33 -44.06
C LYS A 34 4.45 -3.92 -44.47
N SER A 35 5.29 -3.31 -43.63
CA SER A 35 6.27 -2.25 -43.96
C SER A 35 6.00 -0.87 -43.34
N SER A 36 6.99 -0.47 -42.53
CA SER A 36 7.63 0.85 -42.44
C SER A 36 6.91 2.02 -41.77
N SER A 37 7.40 2.33 -40.57
CA SER A 37 7.96 3.63 -40.14
C SER A 37 7.25 4.90 -40.61
N GLU A 38 6.52 5.54 -39.68
CA GLU A 38 6.59 6.98 -39.48
C GLU A 38 6.57 7.31 -37.98
N THR A 39 7.55 8.11 -37.59
CA THR A 39 7.67 8.82 -36.32
C THR A 39 6.57 9.85 -36.16
N LEU A 40 5.80 9.81 -35.06
CA LEU A 40 5.13 10.98 -34.53
C LEU A 40 5.35 11.12 -33.02
N SER A 41 5.97 12.27 -32.74
CA SER A 41 6.22 12.94 -31.48
C SER A 41 5.13 12.80 -30.42
N SER A 42 5.59 12.52 -29.19
CA SER A 42 5.16 13.08 -27.91
C SER A 42 3.80 13.77 -27.90
N ASN A 43 2.84 13.18 -27.21
CA ASN A 43 1.94 13.95 -26.35
C ASN A 43 1.70 13.17 -25.07
N ASN A 44 2.10 13.81 -23.97
CA ASN A 44 1.90 13.39 -22.61
C ASN A 44 0.45 12.94 -22.40
N ALA A 45 0.29 11.67 -22.04
CA ALA A 45 -0.85 11.27 -21.25
C ALA A 45 -0.59 11.77 -19.82
N ASP A 46 -0.81 13.08 -19.59
CA ASP A 46 -1.37 13.51 -18.32
C ASP A 46 -2.77 12.89 -18.27
N GLU A 47 -2.80 11.62 -17.88
CA GLU A 47 -3.98 11.04 -17.31
C GLU A 47 -4.31 11.94 -16.12
N LEU A 48 -5.39 12.72 -16.24
CA LEU A 48 -5.89 13.59 -15.19
C LEU A 48 -6.28 12.70 -14.01
N THR A 49 -5.30 12.31 -13.20
CA THR A 49 -5.56 11.93 -11.83
C THR A 49 -6.30 13.12 -11.23
N PRO A 50 -7.42 12.92 -10.53
CA PRO A 50 -8.16 14.00 -9.86
C PRO A 50 -7.35 14.64 -8.71
N PHE A 51 -6.03 14.45 -8.72
CA PHE A 51 -5.08 14.66 -7.68
C PHE A 51 -3.73 14.96 -8.35
N ASN A 52 -3.16 16.14 -8.10
CA ASN A 52 -1.86 16.52 -8.69
C ASN A 52 -0.66 15.81 -8.02
N ILE A 53 -0.92 14.94 -7.05
CA ILE A 53 0.06 14.12 -6.35
C ILE A 53 -0.27 12.64 -6.52
N ALA A 54 0.74 11.77 -6.36
CA ALA A 54 0.54 10.33 -6.44
C ALA A 54 -0.49 9.88 -5.37
N PRO A 55 -1.42 8.99 -5.71
CA PRO A 55 -2.45 8.54 -4.77
C PRO A 55 -1.82 7.74 -3.62
N PRO A 56 -2.47 7.73 -2.44
CA PRO A 56 -2.08 6.87 -1.33
C PRO A 56 -2.14 5.39 -1.70
N ILE A 57 -1.15 4.63 -1.21
CA ILE A 57 -1.04 3.20 -1.45
C ILE A 57 -1.36 2.47 -0.14
N ALA A 58 -2.55 1.89 -0.04
CA ALA A 58 -2.91 1.03 1.08
C ALA A 58 -2.05 -0.25 1.07
N ILE A 59 -1.43 -0.56 2.21
CA ILE A 59 -0.70 -1.82 2.42
C ILE A 59 -1.61 -2.84 3.09
N ASN A 60 -2.43 -2.39 4.04
CA ASN A 60 -3.47 -3.16 4.71
C ASN A 60 -4.54 -2.20 5.25
N SER A 61 -5.50 -2.67 6.07
CA SER A 61 -6.59 -1.83 6.60
C SER A 61 -6.12 -0.68 7.50
N ARG A 62 -4.85 -0.65 7.93
CA ARG A 62 -4.28 0.29 8.89
C ARG A 62 -3.05 1.01 8.40
N SER A 63 -2.33 0.47 7.41
CA SER A 63 -1.06 1.02 6.91
C SER A 63 -1.20 1.59 5.50
N THR A 64 -0.58 2.73 5.26
CA THR A 64 -0.60 3.43 3.97
C THR A 64 0.75 4.07 3.71
N VAL A 65 1.14 4.08 2.45
CA VAL A 65 2.34 4.74 1.96
C VAL A 65 1.97 5.88 1.02
N MET A 66 2.64 7.03 1.18
CA MET A 66 2.67 8.12 0.22
C MET A 66 4.06 8.21 -0.41
N GLN A 67 4.13 8.20 -1.74
CA GLN A 67 5.36 8.48 -2.49
C GLN A 67 5.23 9.85 -3.14
N LEU A 68 5.84 10.86 -2.52
CA LEU A 68 5.83 12.23 -2.98
C LEU A 68 7.18 12.58 -3.62
N LYS A 69 7.22 13.66 -4.42
CA LYS A 69 8.48 14.12 -5.05
C LYS A 69 9.56 14.43 -4.00
N GLN A 70 9.17 15.02 -2.87
CA GLN A 70 10.07 15.46 -1.79
C GLN A 70 10.29 14.46 -0.65
N ALA A 71 9.43 13.43 -0.49
CA ALA A 71 9.51 12.50 0.64
C ALA A 71 8.70 11.22 0.43
N THR A 72 9.13 10.14 1.09
CA THR A 72 8.28 8.96 1.31
C THR A 72 7.72 8.98 2.73
N VAL A 73 6.39 8.90 2.86
CA VAL A 73 5.67 8.93 4.15
C VAL A 73 4.98 7.61 4.40
N PHE A 74 5.24 6.99 5.56
CA PHE A 74 4.51 5.80 6.01
C PHE A 74 3.60 6.17 7.17
N ILE A 75 2.31 5.84 7.07
CA ILE A 75 1.33 6.03 8.14
C ILE A 75 1.04 4.66 8.76
N ASP A 76 1.29 4.53 10.06
CA ASP A 76 1.12 3.31 10.88
C ASP A 76 1.68 2.03 10.20
N PRO A 77 2.99 1.95 9.92
CA PRO A 77 3.56 0.81 9.24
C PRO A 77 3.51 -0.46 10.11
N VAL A 78 2.56 -1.35 9.79
CA VAL A 78 2.42 -2.68 10.40
C VAL A 78 2.41 -3.78 9.33
N GLY A 79 2.63 -5.02 9.75
CA GLY A 79 2.67 -6.18 8.85
C GLY A 79 4.09 -6.60 8.49
N ALA A 80 4.26 -7.34 7.39
CA ALA A 80 5.57 -7.86 7.04
C ALA A 80 6.42 -6.78 6.37
N GLN A 81 7.70 -6.66 6.77
CA GLN A 81 8.61 -5.66 6.20
C GLN A 81 8.78 -5.80 4.67
N ILE A 82 8.59 -7.01 4.12
CA ILE A 82 8.62 -7.27 2.68
C ILE A 82 7.60 -6.43 1.90
N ASP A 83 6.45 -6.12 2.52
CA ASP A 83 5.37 -5.35 1.90
C ASP A 83 5.79 -3.90 1.61
N TYR A 84 6.80 -3.41 2.32
CA TYR A 84 7.32 -2.04 2.20
C TYR A 84 8.56 -1.92 1.31
N ARG A 85 9.20 -3.03 0.93
CA ARG A 85 10.52 -3.00 0.27
C ARG A 85 10.56 -2.18 -1.01
N ARG A 86 9.48 -2.17 -1.79
CA ARG A 86 9.40 -1.41 -3.05
C ARG A 86 9.42 0.11 -2.86
N PHE A 87 9.18 0.60 -1.65
CA PHE A 87 9.17 2.03 -1.33
C PHE A 87 10.48 2.50 -0.70
N GLY A 88 11.38 1.58 -0.35
CA GLY A 88 12.61 1.91 0.36
C GLY A 88 12.37 2.34 1.81
N SER A 89 13.33 3.08 2.37
CA SER A 89 13.23 3.65 3.71
C SER A 89 12.37 4.91 3.70
N PRO A 90 11.45 5.10 4.66
CA PRO A 90 10.66 6.32 4.76
C PRO A 90 11.51 7.51 5.22
N ASP A 91 11.20 8.68 4.69
CA ASP A 91 11.68 9.96 5.21
C ASP A 91 10.89 10.38 6.45
N ILE A 92 9.60 10.05 6.47
CA ILE A 92 8.64 10.41 7.52
C ILE A 92 7.82 9.17 7.89
N VAL A 93 7.68 8.91 9.19
CA VAL A 93 6.72 7.94 9.73
C VAL A 93 5.75 8.69 10.61
N VAL A 94 4.45 8.45 10.43
CA VAL A 94 3.40 8.97 11.31
C VAL A 94 2.78 7.79 12.04
N LEU A 95 2.77 7.85 13.38
CA LEU A 95 2.16 6.85 14.25
C LEU A 95 0.96 7.47 14.96
N THR A 96 -0.21 6.84 14.86
CA THR A 96 -1.48 7.46 15.30
C THR A 96 -2.01 6.93 16.62
N ARG A 97 -1.56 5.75 17.07
CA ARG A 97 -1.91 5.17 18.38
C ARG A 97 -0.91 4.11 18.86
N ALA A 98 -0.89 3.90 20.16
CA ALA A 98 -0.05 2.88 20.80
C ALA A 98 -0.80 1.55 20.98
N ALA A 99 -1.25 0.96 19.88
CA ALA A 99 -1.88 -0.36 19.88
C ALA A 99 -1.18 -1.29 18.88
N PRO A 100 -1.09 -2.61 19.13
CA PRO A 100 -0.36 -3.55 18.27
C PRO A 100 -0.86 -3.58 16.81
N SER A 101 -2.10 -3.16 16.58
CA SER A 101 -2.67 -3.09 15.23
C SER A 101 -2.14 -1.91 14.42
N HIS A 102 -1.63 -0.84 15.06
CA HIS A 102 -1.10 0.36 14.40
C HIS A 102 0.39 0.61 14.69
N LEU A 103 0.92 0.00 15.75
CA LEU A 103 2.32 0.08 16.14
C LEU A 103 2.94 -1.32 16.10
N ASN A 104 3.83 -1.54 15.15
CA ASN A 104 4.62 -2.76 15.05
C ASN A 104 6.11 -2.42 14.96
N ILE A 105 6.81 -2.63 16.08
CA ILE A 105 8.23 -2.36 16.22
C ILE A 105 9.06 -3.20 15.23
N ASP A 106 8.74 -4.49 15.07
CA ASP A 106 9.47 -5.40 14.17
C ASP A 106 9.35 -4.99 12.70
N THR A 107 8.19 -4.47 12.29
CA THR A 107 8.00 -3.91 10.94
C THR A 107 8.94 -2.73 10.71
N MET A 108 9.04 -1.82 11.70
CA MET A 108 9.80 -0.58 11.58
C MET A 108 11.32 -0.79 11.65
N ILE A 109 11.78 -1.73 12.47
CA ILE A 109 13.21 -2.01 12.66
C ILE A 109 13.85 -2.40 11.32
N GLY A 110 14.90 -1.69 10.94
CA GLY A 110 15.62 -1.92 9.68
C GLY A 110 15.04 -1.18 8.46
N MET A 111 13.85 -0.59 8.57
CA MET A 111 13.34 0.33 7.54
C MET A 111 13.79 1.77 7.79
N LEU A 112 13.86 2.19 9.06
CA LEU A 112 14.17 3.57 9.43
C LEU A 112 15.65 3.90 9.22
N ARG A 113 15.92 5.11 8.73
CA ARG A 113 17.27 5.70 8.68
C ARG A 113 17.42 6.68 9.83
N ARG A 114 18.66 6.99 10.24
CA ARG A 114 18.92 7.97 11.34
C ARG A 114 18.18 9.31 11.17
N ASN A 115 17.98 9.75 9.93
CA ASN A 115 17.31 11.00 9.60
C ASN A 115 15.81 10.83 9.27
N THR A 116 15.24 9.64 9.43
CA THR A 116 13.78 9.45 9.39
C THR A 116 13.17 10.22 10.54
N ILE A 117 12.16 11.02 10.22
CA ILE A 117 11.40 11.80 11.18
C ILE A 117 10.17 11.00 11.59
N VAL A 118 9.96 10.83 12.89
CA VAL A 118 8.81 10.13 13.46
C VAL A 118 7.89 11.17 14.08
N LEU A 119 6.70 11.32 13.52
CA LEU A 119 5.61 12.11 14.08
C LEU A 119 4.71 11.16 14.89
N ALA A 120 4.53 11.43 16.18
CA ALA A 120 3.71 10.58 17.02
C ALA A 120 3.15 11.34 18.25
N PRO A 121 1.95 11.00 18.74
CA PRO A 121 1.48 11.43 20.05
C PRO A 121 2.43 11.00 21.18
N GLN A 122 2.45 11.75 22.28
CA GLN A 122 3.33 11.43 23.41
C GLN A 122 3.10 10.01 23.95
N ALA A 123 1.85 9.57 24.00
CA ALA A 123 1.48 8.21 24.44
C ALA A 123 2.10 7.09 23.58
N VAL A 124 2.44 7.37 22.32
CA VAL A 124 3.17 6.45 21.43
C VAL A 124 4.66 6.57 21.67
N ILE A 125 5.18 7.81 21.75
CA ILE A 125 6.60 8.10 21.99
C ILE A 125 7.10 7.36 23.24
N ASP A 126 6.32 7.39 24.32
CA ASP A 126 6.63 6.75 25.59
C ASP A 126 6.79 5.22 25.49
N GLN A 127 6.28 4.61 24.42
CA GLN A 127 6.37 3.15 24.18
C GLN A 127 7.44 2.77 23.15
N LEU A 128 8.12 3.76 22.52
CA LEU A 128 9.14 3.46 21.52
C LEU A 128 10.40 2.92 22.19
N PRO A 129 10.96 1.79 21.70
CA PRO A 129 12.26 1.31 22.17
C PRO A 129 13.35 2.29 21.75
N LEU A 130 14.47 2.28 22.49
CA LEU A 130 15.60 3.20 22.27
C LEU A 130 16.09 3.22 20.82
N MET A 131 16.05 2.07 20.13
CA MET A 131 16.47 1.97 18.73
C MET A 131 15.64 2.85 17.78
N ILE A 132 14.34 3.03 18.04
CA ILE A 132 13.48 3.94 17.27
C ILE A 132 13.56 5.35 17.88
N ALA A 133 13.61 5.47 19.21
CA ALA A 133 13.72 6.77 19.87
C ALA A 133 15.00 7.55 19.52
N ASN A 134 16.03 6.88 19.00
CA ASN A 134 17.25 7.49 18.47
C ASN A 134 17.07 8.18 17.10
N ASN A 135 15.91 8.03 16.47
CA ASN A 135 15.51 8.82 15.30
C ASN A 135 15.12 10.24 15.71
N VAL A 136 14.80 11.09 14.72
CA VAL A 136 14.24 12.41 15.00
C VAL A 136 12.77 12.24 15.39
N ILE A 137 12.49 12.29 16.69
CA ILE A 137 11.12 12.20 17.22
C ILE A 137 10.53 13.61 17.33
N THR A 138 9.35 13.81 16.76
CA THR A 138 8.60 15.07 16.82
C THR A 138 7.22 14.82 17.42
N PRO A 139 6.89 15.44 18.57
CA PRO A 139 5.57 15.32 19.18
C PRO A 139 4.44 15.77 18.23
N PHE A 140 3.39 14.96 18.17
CA PHE A 140 2.27 15.13 17.23
C PHE A 140 0.95 14.71 17.86
N ASP A 141 0.61 15.33 19.00
CA ASP A 141 -0.67 15.14 19.69
C ASP A 141 -1.83 15.85 18.96
N ALA A 142 -3.08 15.49 19.28
CA ALA A 142 -4.26 16.15 18.73
C ALA A 142 -4.20 17.69 18.91
N GLY A 143 -4.59 18.42 17.87
CA GLY A 143 -4.53 19.89 17.81
C GLY A 143 -3.16 20.44 17.37
N THR A 144 -2.15 19.59 17.16
CA THR A 144 -0.83 20.04 16.70
C THR A 144 -0.72 20.10 15.18
N THR A 145 0.17 20.96 14.69
CA THR A 145 0.56 21.05 13.29
C THR A 145 2.07 20.96 13.18
N GLN A 146 2.57 20.14 12.26
CA GLN A 146 3.99 19.98 11.99
C GLN A 146 4.27 20.20 10.51
N GLN A 147 5.39 20.85 10.19
CA GLN A 147 5.84 21.04 8.83
C GLN A 147 7.17 20.33 8.62
N VAL A 148 7.19 19.35 7.72
CA VAL A 148 8.37 18.52 7.48
C VAL A 148 8.57 18.40 5.97
N ARG A 149 9.74 18.81 5.48
CA ARG A 149 10.12 18.72 4.05
C ARG A 149 9.11 19.39 3.10
N GLY A 150 8.49 20.48 3.54
CA GLY A 150 7.47 21.19 2.75
C GLY A 150 6.09 20.54 2.75
N ILE A 151 5.88 19.51 3.58
CA ILE A 151 4.58 18.84 3.80
C ILE A 151 4.04 19.31 5.15
N VAL A 152 2.78 19.70 5.20
CA VAL A 152 2.08 20.08 6.44
C VAL A 152 1.28 18.89 6.95
N PHE A 153 1.43 18.58 8.23
CA PHE A 153 0.67 17.54 8.92
C PHE A 153 -0.13 18.18 10.04
N ARG A 154 -1.43 17.89 10.12
CA ARG A 154 -2.31 18.30 11.22
C ARG A 154 -2.85 17.07 11.91
N ALA A 155 -2.66 17.00 13.23
CA ALA A 155 -3.24 15.95 14.07
C ALA A 155 -4.61 16.44 14.53
N LEU A 156 -5.67 15.76 14.10
CA LEU A 156 -7.04 16.06 14.52
C LEU A 156 -7.44 15.15 15.67
N ASP A 157 -8.16 15.69 16.65
CA ASP A 157 -8.84 14.83 17.61
C ASP A 157 -9.84 13.92 16.90
N ARG A 158 -10.01 12.69 17.38
CA ARG A 158 -10.94 11.72 16.76
C ARG A 158 -12.39 12.21 16.74
N SER A 159 -12.77 13.06 17.69
CA SER A 159 -14.10 13.67 17.78
C SER A 159 -14.29 14.86 16.85
N GLU A 160 -13.22 15.43 16.29
CA GLU A 160 -13.31 16.54 15.36
C GLU A 160 -13.93 16.10 14.03
N LYS A 161 -14.66 17.03 13.41
CA LYS A 161 -15.19 16.81 12.07
C LYS A 161 -14.05 16.83 11.08
N MET A 162 -14.01 15.81 10.22
CA MET A 162 -13.12 15.77 9.06
C MET A 162 -13.27 17.06 8.22
N PRO A 163 -12.17 17.65 7.73
CA PRO A 163 -12.24 18.83 6.89
C PRO A 163 -13.06 18.59 5.61
N ALA A 164 -13.68 19.64 5.08
CA ALA A 164 -14.29 19.59 3.76
C ALA A 164 -13.20 19.55 2.67
N ASP A 165 -13.55 19.03 1.48
CA ASP A 165 -12.70 19.06 0.28
C ASP A 165 -11.33 18.37 0.42
N VAL A 166 -11.26 17.32 1.23
CA VAL A 166 -10.06 16.46 1.36
C VAL A 166 -10.28 15.11 0.69
N TYR A 167 -9.22 14.55 0.09
CA TYR A 167 -9.23 13.15 -0.31
C TYR A 167 -9.17 12.26 0.93
N VAL A 168 -10.08 11.30 1.04
CA VAL A 168 -10.13 10.40 2.20
C VAL A 168 -9.50 9.06 1.82
N GLN A 169 -8.40 8.72 2.50
CA GLN A 169 -7.89 7.37 2.48
C GLN A 169 -8.62 6.54 3.53
N GLU A 170 -9.59 5.75 3.08
CA GLU A 170 -10.31 4.83 3.97
C GLU A 170 -9.35 3.83 4.64
N ARG A 171 -9.43 3.77 5.96
CA ARG A 171 -8.62 2.90 6.83
C ARG A 171 -9.23 2.84 8.24
N GLU A 172 -8.78 1.86 9.02
CA GLU A 172 -9.01 1.86 10.46
C GLU A 172 -8.19 2.97 11.11
N ARG A 173 -8.87 3.86 11.83
CA ARG A 173 -8.29 5.08 12.39
C ARG A 173 -7.67 4.88 13.77
N GLY A 174 -6.58 5.60 14.02
CA GLY A 174 -5.90 5.72 15.31
C GLY A 174 -6.63 6.53 16.38
N ASP A 175 -5.87 6.98 17.38
CA ASP A 175 -6.37 7.89 18.42
C ASP A 175 -6.45 9.34 17.90
N ILE A 176 -5.66 9.67 16.88
CA ILE A 176 -5.75 10.91 16.11
C ILE A 176 -6.08 10.64 14.63
N GLY A 177 -6.74 11.61 13.98
CA GLY A 177 -6.80 11.68 12.52
C GLY A 177 -5.61 12.49 11.98
N VAL A 178 -5.16 12.18 10.76
CA VAL A 178 -4.02 12.90 10.16
C VAL A 178 -4.45 13.56 8.87
N VAL A 179 -4.38 14.89 8.83
CA VAL A 179 -4.46 15.62 7.55
C VAL A 179 -3.05 15.90 7.07
N MET A 180 -2.73 15.48 5.86
CA MET A 180 -1.49 15.79 5.17
C MET A 180 -1.77 16.72 4.00
N GLU A 181 -1.08 17.86 3.95
CA GLU A 181 -1.21 18.85 2.89
C GLU A 181 0.11 19.02 2.14
N VAL A 182 0.04 18.92 0.82
CA VAL A 182 1.21 19.00 -0.06
C VAL A 182 0.78 19.43 -1.46
N ASP A 183 1.53 20.36 -2.06
CA ASP A 183 1.29 20.86 -3.42
C ASP A 183 -0.15 21.36 -3.65
N GLY A 184 -0.78 21.92 -2.62
CA GLY A 184 -2.17 22.41 -2.65
C GLY A 184 -3.25 21.33 -2.49
N GLU A 185 -2.85 20.06 -2.39
CA GLU A 185 -3.74 18.92 -2.15
C GLU A 185 -3.77 18.54 -0.67
N SER A 186 -4.91 18.04 -0.21
CA SER A 186 -5.11 17.58 1.17
C SER A 186 -5.62 16.15 1.22
N ILE A 187 -4.95 15.30 2.00
CA ILE A 187 -5.36 13.91 2.26
C ILE A 187 -5.66 13.75 3.74
N TYR A 188 -6.78 13.11 4.05
CA TYR A 188 -7.13 12.67 5.39
C TYR A 188 -6.93 11.16 5.54
N PHE A 189 -6.25 10.77 6.63
CA PHE A 189 -5.98 9.40 7.05
C PHE A 189 -6.58 9.12 8.43
#